data_AF-A0A258YUE1-F1
#
_entry.id   AF-A0A258YUE1-F1
#
_cell.length_a   1.000
_cell.length_b   1.000
_cell.length_c   1.000
_cell.angle_alpha   90.00
_cell.angle_beta   90.00
_cell.angle_gamma   90.00
#
_symmetry.space_group_name_H-M   'P 1'
#
loop_
_entity.id
_entity.type
_entity.pdbx_description
1 polymer ?
#
loop_
_entity_poly.entity_id
_entity_poly.type
_entity_poly.pdbx_seq_one_letter_code
_entity_poly.pdbx_strand_id
1 'polypeptide(L)'
;MSPWSADPLQIALIPGEAALLGGGESRLLTSDTRTASSLLPLLDEALADTVWPRRRVEVVLSQQFVRPVLTPPPGKALAAAEETALVAASLREIYGDEASGWRLAVHSQPPQAGLVGAAVDGELMQQLEALLARHGCRTVSIMPLASRAVRRLPARFDGWWLGVEPGWATLMGARGGIWQHLAAQPLDADWRTSLPEWVAREAECAAAPIARQVWLRPFGLGAVGNLTPAADGWQWHILPHDARAHSATALLYLNHKAQI
;
A
#
# COMPACT_ATOMS: atom_id res chain seq x y z
N MET A 1 23.31 -19.89 -16.31
CA MET A 1 22.50 -18.80 -15.72
C MET A 1 21.51 -18.35 -16.77
N SER A 2 20.21 -18.45 -16.50
CA SER A 2 19.18 -18.15 -17.51
C SER A 2 19.15 -16.63 -17.79
N PRO A 3 19.23 -16.17 -19.05
CA PRO A 3 19.24 -14.74 -19.40
C PRO A 3 17.85 -14.07 -19.30
N TRP A 4 16.89 -14.72 -18.65
CA TRP A 4 15.51 -14.27 -18.56
C TRP A 4 15.18 -13.87 -17.13
N SER A 5 15.07 -12.55 -16.93
CA SER A 5 14.74 -11.81 -15.71
C SER A 5 15.96 -11.25 -14.98
N ALA A 6 16.53 -10.15 -15.51
CA ALA A 6 17.20 -9.19 -14.64
C ALA A 6 16.16 -8.68 -13.62
N ASP A 7 16.54 -8.65 -12.34
CA ASP A 7 15.65 -8.13 -11.30
C ASP A 7 15.21 -6.70 -11.64
N PRO A 8 13.92 -6.37 -11.44
CA PRO A 8 13.43 -5.03 -11.70
C PRO A 8 14.12 -4.01 -10.78
N LEU A 9 14.26 -2.78 -11.25
CA LEU A 9 14.54 -1.67 -10.35
C LEU A 9 13.32 -1.45 -9.47
N GLN A 10 13.48 -1.61 -8.17
CA GLN A 10 12.44 -1.31 -7.21
C GLN A 10 12.71 0.04 -6.57
N ILE A 11 11.68 0.87 -6.50
CA ILE A 11 11.72 2.18 -5.86
C ILE A 11 10.62 2.19 -4.79
N ALA A 12 10.96 2.59 -3.57
CA ALA A 12 9.99 2.82 -2.51
C ALA A 12 9.97 4.30 -2.17
N LEU A 13 8.77 4.85 -2.01
CA LEU A 13 8.57 6.23 -1.56
C LEU A 13 7.79 6.23 -0.26
N ILE A 14 8.37 6.83 0.78
CA ILE A 14 7.69 7.15 2.05
C ILE A 14 7.88 8.63 2.38
N PRO A 15 7.10 9.22 3.29
CA PRO A 15 7.28 10.63 3.66
C PRO A 15 8.70 10.95 4.14
N GLY A 16 9.45 11.70 3.33
CA GLY A 16 10.81 12.14 3.61
C GLY A 16 11.91 11.17 3.19
N GLU A 17 11.59 10.01 2.63
CA GLU A 17 12.63 9.08 2.16
C GLU A 17 12.24 8.33 0.89
N ALA A 18 13.25 8.01 0.08
CA ALA A 18 13.12 7.12 -1.06
C ALA A 18 14.21 6.04 -1.02
N ALA A 19 13.89 4.81 -1.40
CA ALA A 19 14.88 3.75 -1.53
C ALA A 19 14.86 3.16 -2.94
N LEU A 20 16.03 2.89 -3.49
CA LEU A 20 16.23 2.19 -4.77
C LEU A 20 16.93 0.86 -4.50
N LEU A 21 16.49 -0.20 -5.19
CA LEU A 21 17.11 -1.52 -5.16
C LEU A 21 17.10 -2.11 -6.57
N GLY A 22 18.27 -2.47 -7.10
CA GLY A 22 18.40 -3.06 -8.44
C GLY A 22 19.84 -3.08 -8.92
N GLY A 23 20.16 -3.97 -9.85
CA GLY A 23 21.52 -4.06 -10.40
C GLY A 23 22.58 -4.51 -9.39
N GLY A 24 22.16 -5.14 -8.28
CA GLY A 24 23.05 -5.51 -7.17
C GLY A 24 23.30 -4.38 -6.16
N GLU A 25 22.77 -3.18 -6.42
CA GLU A 25 22.96 -2.00 -5.57
C GLU A 25 21.69 -1.64 -4.80
N SER A 26 21.87 -0.96 -3.67
CA SER A 26 20.80 -0.37 -2.87
C SER A 26 21.19 1.05 -2.46
N ARG A 27 20.26 2.01 -2.59
CA ARG A 27 20.50 3.40 -2.21
C ARG A 27 19.31 3.95 -1.43
N LEU A 28 19.58 4.56 -0.28
CA LEU A 28 18.59 5.30 0.51
C LEU A 28 18.82 6.80 0.29
N LEU A 29 17.74 7.52 0.06
CA LEU A 29 17.69 8.96 -0.14
C LEU A 29 16.79 9.55 0.95
N THR A 30 17.22 10.66 1.53
CA THR A 30 16.52 11.33 2.64
C THR A 30 16.34 12.81 2.34
N SER A 31 15.13 13.31 2.53
CA SER A 31 14.81 14.74 2.51
C SER A 31 14.58 15.25 3.94
N ASP A 32 14.87 16.52 4.15
CA ASP A 32 14.53 17.28 5.35
C ASP A 32 13.01 17.55 5.48
N THR A 33 12.26 17.41 4.39
CA THR A 33 10.81 17.58 4.35
C THR A 33 10.10 16.27 4.08
N ARG A 34 8.94 16.08 4.71
CA ARG A 34 8.15 14.83 4.61
C ARG A 34 7.18 14.81 3.42
N THR A 35 7.36 15.66 2.42
CA THR A 35 6.49 15.69 1.22
C THR A 35 6.98 14.69 0.18
N ALA A 36 6.09 14.22 -0.69
CA ALA A 36 6.51 13.31 -1.76
C ALA A 36 7.34 14.04 -2.84
N SER A 37 6.99 15.29 -3.14
CA SER A 37 7.64 16.09 -4.19
C SER A 37 9.09 16.42 -3.87
N SER A 38 9.47 16.50 -2.58
CA SER A 38 10.86 16.75 -2.17
C SER A 38 11.81 15.59 -2.52
N LEU A 39 11.27 14.39 -2.75
CA LEU A 39 12.04 13.21 -3.13
C LEU A 39 12.35 13.16 -4.62
N LEU A 40 11.61 13.89 -5.46
CA LEU A 40 11.76 13.81 -6.91
C LEU A 40 13.13 14.32 -7.38
N PRO A 41 13.68 15.46 -6.90
CA PRO A 41 15.03 15.87 -7.27
C PRO A 41 16.11 14.87 -6.84
N LEU A 42 15.97 14.29 -5.64
CA LEU A 42 16.90 13.28 -5.14
C LEU A 42 16.87 12.00 -5.99
N LEU A 43 15.67 11.58 -6.40
CA LEU A 43 15.49 10.45 -7.33
C LEU A 43 16.07 10.76 -8.71
N ASP A 44 15.90 11.98 -9.21
CA ASP A 44 16.42 12.39 -10.52
C ASP A 44 17.95 12.28 -10.56
N GLU A 45 18.63 12.75 -9.51
CA GLU A 45 20.07 12.62 -9.35
C GLU A 45 20.48 11.15 -9.23
N ALA A 46 19.79 10.36 -8.41
CA ALA A 46 20.14 8.96 -8.20
C ALA A 46 19.99 8.11 -9.47
N LEU A 47 18.96 8.35 -10.28
CA LEU A 47 18.67 7.60 -11.51
C LEU A 47 19.61 7.95 -12.67
N ALA A 48 20.38 9.04 -12.57
CA ALA A 48 21.43 9.36 -13.54
C ALA A 48 22.53 8.29 -13.59
N ASP A 49 22.71 7.55 -12.49
CA ASP A 49 23.63 6.42 -12.41
C ASP A 49 23.22 5.30 -13.38
N THR A 50 24.20 4.77 -14.10
CA THR A 50 23.99 3.72 -15.11
C THR A 50 23.89 2.32 -14.50
N VAL A 51 24.16 2.18 -13.20
CA VAL A 51 24.04 0.91 -12.47
C VAL A 51 22.60 0.39 -12.41
N TRP A 52 21.61 1.28 -12.50
CA TRP A 52 20.21 0.91 -12.34
C TRP A 52 19.62 0.24 -13.60
N PRO A 53 18.93 -0.90 -13.45
CA PRO A 53 18.21 -1.51 -14.56
C PRO A 53 17.00 -0.65 -14.95
N ARG A 54 16.88 -0.29 -16.24
CA ARG A 54 15.83 0.61 -16.75
C ARG A 54 14.67 -0.09 -17.48
N ARG A 55 14.76 -1.42 -17.68
CA ARG A 55 13.76 -2.16 -18.47
C ARG A 55 12.42 -2.32 -17.75
N ARG A 56 12.48 -2.70 -16.46
CA ARG A 56 11.32 -2.94 -15.61
C ARG A 56 11.54 -2.21 -14.29
N VAL A 57 10.61 -1.33 -13.95
CA VAL A 57 10.65 -0.50 -12.75
C VAL A 57 9.36 -0.71 -11.97
N GLU A 58 9.49 -1.00 -10.68
CA GLU A 58 8.39 -1.14 -9.75
C GLU A 58 8.51 -0.06 -8.68
N VAL A 59 7.55 0.85 -8.64
CA VAL A 59 7.46 1.88 -7.61
C VAL A 59 6.38 1.50 -6.61
N VAL A 60 6.75 1.52 -5.33
CA VAL A 60 5.86 1.24 -4.20
C VAL A 60 5.68 2.50 -3.38
N LEU A 61 4.44 2.93 -3.24
CA LEU A 61 4.08 4.12 -2.47
C LEU A 61 3.64 3.70 -1.06
N SER A 62 4.17 4.37 -0.04
CA SER A 62 3.62 4.37 1.32
C SER A 62 2.13 4.70 1.30
N GLN A 63 1.41 4.14 2.26
CA GLN A 63 -0.02 4.41 2.42
C GLN A 63 -0.33 5.86 2.82
N GLN A 64 0.65 6.59 3.35
CA GLN A 64 0.51 8.02 3.64
C GLN A 64 0.27 8.87 2.39
N PHE A 65 0.73 8.41 1.21
CA PHE A 65 0.49 9.08 -0.07
C PHE A 65 -0.79 8.64 -0.79
N VAL A 66 -1.51 7.66 -0.22
CA VAL A 66 -2.66 7.03 -0.87
C VAL A 66 -3.93 7.41 -0.13
N ARG A 67 -5.00 7.64 -0.88
CA ARG A 67 -6.36 7.85 -0.39
C ARG A 67 -7.18 6.64 -0.82
N PRO A 68 -7.28 5.61 0.05
CA PRO A 68 -8.02 4.41 -0.29
C PRO A 68 -9.52 4.65 -0.08
N VAL A 69 -10.35 3.93 -0.84
CA VAL A 69 -11.81 3.95 -0.68
C VAL A 69 -12.38 2.57 -0.94
N LEU A 70 -13.46 2.23 -0.23
CA LEU A 70 -14.35 1.13 -0.58
C LEU A 70 -15.70 1.73 -0.94
N THR A 71 -16.14 1.56 -2.18
CA THR A 71 -17.42 2.13 -2.63
C THR A 71 -18.59 1.32 -2.06
N PRO A 72 -19.82 1.85 -2.06
CA PRO A 72 -21.01 1.02 -1.95
C PRO A 72 -21.05 -0.04 -3.07
N PRO A 73 -21.69 -1.20 -2.85
CA PRO A 73 -21.88 -2.19 -3.91
C PRO A 73 -22.68 -1.62 -5.09
N PRO A 74 -22.19 -1.75 -6.33
CA PRO A 74 -22.92 -1.23 -7.50
C PRO A 74 -24.19 -2.03 -7.82
N GLY A 75 -24.33 -3.25 -7.28
CA GLY A 75 -25.50 -4.12 -7.47
C GLY A 75 -25.63 -4.76 -8.86
N LYS A 76 -24.82 -4.31 -9.83
CA LYS A 76 -24.68 -4.86 -11.18
C LYS A 76 -23.23 -4.77 -11.65
N ALA A 77 -22.88 -5.56 -12.66
CA ALA A 77 -21.58 -5.41 -13.32
C ALA A 77 -21.51 -4.03 -14.00
N LEU A 78 -20.37 -3.36 -13.83
CA LEU A 78 -20.08 -2.06 -14.41
C LEU A 78 -18.96 -2.21 -15.46
N ALA A 79 -18.97 -1.36 -16.48
CA ALA A 79 -17.82 -1.21 -17.35
C ALA A 79 -16.67 -0.50 -16.61
N ALA A 80 -15.42 -0.69 -17.04
CA ALA A 80 -14.25 -0.12 -16.36
C ALA A 80 -14.31 1.43 -16.19
N ALA A 81 -14.90 2.13 -17.16
CA ALA A 81 -15.10 3.58 -17.07
C ALA A 81 -16.13 3.95 -15.98
N GLU A 82 -17.19 3.17 -15.83
CA GLU A 82 -18.22 3.35 -14.80
C GLU A 82 -17.67 3.00 -13.41
N GLU A 83 -16.86 1.95 -13.30
CA GLU A 83 -16.15 1.62 -12.06
C GLU A 83 -15.24 2.76 -11.60
N THR A 84 -14.48 3.33 -12.55
CA THR A 84 -13.62 4.49 -12.28
C THR A 84 -14.45 5.71 -11.85
N ALA A 85 -15.58 5.96 -12.51
CA ALA A 85 -16.48 7.06 -12.16
C ALA A 85 -17.09 6.88 -10.76
N LEU A 86 -17.47 5.65 -10.40
CA LEU A 86 -18.00 5.34 -9.06
C LEU A 86 -16.94 5.57 -7.97
N VAL A 87 -15.72 5.07 -8.17
CA VAL A 87 -14.60 5.32 -7.23
C VAL A 87 -14.31 6.82 -7.10
N ALA A 88 -14.26 7.54 -8.23
CA ALA A 88 -14.05 8.99 -8.23
C ALA A 88 -15.16 9.73 -7.47
N ALA A 89 -16.42 9.33 -7.66
CA ALA A 89 -17.56 9.91 -6.95
C ALA A 89 -17.48 9.65 -5.44
N SER A 90 -17.16 8.42 -5.01
CA SER A 90 -16.99 8.10 -3.59
C SER A 90 -15.83 8.86 -2.95
N LEU A 91 -14.73 9.08 -3.66
CA LEU A 91 -13.64 9.91 -3.16
C LEU A 91 -14.03 11.38 -3.04
N ARG A 92 -14.77 11.92 -4.02
CA ARG A 92 -15.28 13.30 -3.96
C ARG A 92 -16.28 13.49 -2.82
N GLU A 93 -17.07 12.48 -2.50
CA GLU A 93 -17.97 12.51 -1.35
C GLU A 93 -17.21 12.63 -0.01
N ILE A 94 -16.07 11.95 0.12
CA ILE A 94 -15.25 11.95 1.34
C ILE A 94 -14.35 13.19 1.43
N TYR A 95 -13.71 13.58 0.32
CA TYR A 95 -12.63 14.57 0.30
C TYR A 95 -12.98 15.87 -0.43
N GLY A 96 -14.19 15.99 -0.98
CA GLY A 96 -14.62 17.16 -1.73
C GLY A 96 -13.85 17.37 -3.03
N ASP A 97 -13.74 18.63 -3.45
CA ASP A 97 -13.18 19.01 -4.75
C ASP A 97 -11.69 18.68 -4.91
N GLU A 98 -10.95 18.55 -3.80
CA GLU A 98 -9.53 18.14 -3.79
C GLU A 98 -9.33 16.80 -4.54
N ALA A 99 -10.30 15.89 -4.45
CA ALA A 99 -10.23 14.59 -5.11
C ALA A 99 -10.27 14.65 -6.64
N SER A 100 -10.72 15.75 -7.24
CA SER A 100 -10.89 15.86 -8.69
C SER A 100 -9.58 15.83 -9.47
N GLY A 101 -8.45 16.18 -8.81
CA GLY A 101 -7.12 16.14 -9.40
C GLY A 101 -6.37 14.82 -9.21
N TRP A 102 -6.97 13.81 -8.55
CA TRP A 102 -6.25 12.60 -8.19
C TRP A 102 -6.22 11.55 -9.29
N ARG A 103 -5.11 10.81 -9.35
CA ARG A 103 -4.94 9.64 -10.21
C ARG A 103 -5.45 8.40 -9.49
N LEU A 104 -6.34 7.65 -10.15
CA LEU A 104 -7.08 6.54 -9.55
C LEU A 104 -6.63 5.18 -10.08
N ALA A 105 -6.64 4.18 -9.21
CA ALA A 105 -6.62 2.77 -9.56
C ALA A 105 -7.82 2.07 -8.91
N VAL A 106 -8.42 1.13 -9.65
CA VAL A 106 -9.60 0.39 -9.22
C VAL A 106 -9.29 -1.10 -9.19
N HIS A 107 -9.70 -1.77 -8.12
CA HIS A 107 -9.80 -3.21 -8.05
C HIS A 107 -11.27 -3.61 -8.08
N SER A 108 -11.68 -4.18 -9.22
CA SER A 108 -13.02 -4.70 -9.44
C SER A 108 -13.30 -5.90 -8.55
N GLN A 109 -14.52 -5.95 -8.02
CA GLN A 109 -15.04 -7.06 -7.21
C GLN A 109 -16.40 -7.49 -7.77
N PRO A 110 -16.96 -8.64 -7.33
CA PRO A 110 -18.32 -9.03 -7.72
C PRO A 110 -19.34 -7.91 -7.42
N PRO A 111 -20.40 -7.74 -8.22
CA PRO A 111 -21.35 -6.62 -8.11
C PRO A 111 -22.02 -6.39 -6.74
N GLN A 112 -22.12 -7.45 -5.95
CA GLN A 112 -22.65 -7.44 -4.59
C GLN A 112 -21.66 -6.89 -3.55
N ALA A 113 -20.42 -6.60 -3.95
CA ALA A 113 -19.38 -6.01 -3.13
C ALA A 113 -19.01 -4.63 -3.67
N GLY A 114 -18.50 -3.77 -2.78
CA GLY A 114 -17.95 -2.48 -3.17
C GLY A 114 -16.72 -2.62 -4.06
N LEU A 115 -16.37 -1.57 -4.82
CA LEU A 115 -15.10 -1.50 -5.53
C LEU A 115 -14.02 -0.99 -4.56
N VAL A 116 -12.81 -1.54 -4.65
CA VAL A 116 -11.67 -0.99 -3.90
C VAL A 116 -10.94 0.01 -4.79
N GLY A 117 -10.94 1.27 -4.38
CA GLY A 117 -10.21 2.35 -5.04
C GLY A 117 -8.95 2.74 -4.27
N ALA A 118 -7.94 3.19 -5.00
CA ALA A 118 -6.79 3.88 -4.45
C ALA A 118 -6.50 5.12 -5.29
N ALA A 119 -6.38 6.26 -4.62
CA ALA A 119 -6.09 7.53 -5.25
C ALA A 119 -4.77 8.12 -4.75
N VAL A 120 -4.06 8.83 -5.61
CA VAL A 120 -2.83 9.56 -5.30
C VAL A 120 -2.94 10.93 -5.95
N ASP A 121 -2.29 11.93 -5.36
CA ASP A 121 -2.15 13.25 -5.96
C ASP A 121 -1.69 13.16 -7.43
N GLY A 122 -2.41 13.81 -8.33
CA GLY A 122 -2.20 13.69 -9.76
C GLY A 122 -0.93 14.39 -10.24
N GLU A 123 -0.56 15.51 -9.60
CA GLU A 123 0.67 16.23 -9.91
C GLU A 123 1.89 15.40 -9.55
N LEU A 124 1.92 14.82 -8.34
CA LEU A 124 2.95 13.89 -7.90
C LEU A 124 3.11 12.72 -8.89
N MET A 125 2.00 12.10 -9.28
CA MET A 125 2.04 10.95 -10.19
C MET A 125 2.58 11.35 -11.57
N GLN A 126 2.12 12.48 -12.11
CA GLN A 126 2.60 13.01 -13.38
C GLN A 126 4.10 13.30 -13.35
N GLN A 127 4.58 13.98 -12.29
CA GLN A 127 6.00 14.32 -12.15
C GLN A 127 6.87 13.06 -12.01
N LEU A 128 6.42 12.07 -11.24
CA LEU A 128 7.11 10.79 -11.07
C LEU A 128 7.18 10.01 -12.38
N GLU A 129 6.06 9.88 -13.11
CA GLU A 129 6.02 9.21 -14.41
C GLU A 129 6.95 9.91 -15.43
N ALA A 130 6.92 11.24 -15.49
CA ALA A 130 7.79 12.03 -16.36
C ALA A 130 9.27 11.87 -16.03
N LEU A 131 9.62 11.86 -14.74
CA LEU A 131 10.98 11.63 -14.25
C LEU A 131 11.50 10.25 -14.66
N LEU A 132 10.71 9.20 -14.44
CA LEU A 132 11.09 7.83 -14.83
C LEU A 132 11.25 7.71 -16.35
N ALA A 133 10.35 8.31 -17.13
CA ALA A 133 10.43 8.33 -18.59
C ALA A 133 11.69 9.05 -19.08
N ARG A 134 12.07 10.18 -18.47
CA ARG A 134 13.30 10.94 -18.80
C ARG A 134 14.56 10.11 -18.60
N HIS A 135 14.58 9.24 -17.59
CA HIS A 135 15.69 8.29 -17.36
C HIS A 135 15.64 7.04 -18.24
N GLY A 136 14.70 6.95 -19.17
CA GLY A 136 14.56 5.82 -20.10
C GLY A 136 13.95 4.57 -19.47
N CYS A 137 13.22 4.71 -18.35
CA CYS A 137 12.49 3.62 -17.75
C CYS A 137 11.31 3.22 -18.65
N ARG A 138 11.22 1.95 -19.03
CA ARG A 138 10.25 1.49 -20.05
C ARG A 138 8.97 0.93 -19.46
N THR A 139 9.08 -0.13 -18.68
CA THR A 139 7.92 -0.82 -18.08
C THR A 139 7.81 -0.39 -16.64
N VAL A 140 7.02 0.65 -16.37
CA VAL A 140 6.83 1.22 -15.03
C VAL A 140 5.52 0.72 -14.44
N SER A 141 5.59 0.16 -13.24
CA SER A 141 4.41 -0.15 -12.41
C SER A 141 4.49 0.64 -11.12
N ILE A 142 3.48 1.47 -10.85
CA ILE A 142 3.38 2.26 -9.61
C ILE A 142 2.20 1.72 -8.83
N MET A 143 2.40 1.34 -7.57
CA MET A 143 1.35 0.74 -6.75
C MET A 143 1.42 1.14 -5.27
N PRO A 144 0.27 1.23 -4.59
CA PRO A 144 0.21 1.32 -3.14
C PRO A 144 0.86 0.11 -2.44
N LEU A 145 1.46 0.34 -1.28
CA LEU A 145 2.05 -0.71 -0.45
C LEU A 145 1.07 -1.84 -0.12
N ALA A 146 -0.19 -1.51 0.24
CA ALA A 146 -1.20 -2.52 0.55
C ALA A 146 -1.53 -3.35 -0.68
N SER A 147 -1.66 -2.73 -1.86
CA SER A 147 -1.86 -3.47 -3.12
C SER A 147 -0.74 -4.48 -3.38
N ARG A 148 0.51 -4.16 -3.04
CA ARG A 148 1.64 -5.09 -3.14
C ARG A 148 1.60 -6.18 -2.06
N ALA A 149 1.19 -5.83 -0.85
CA ALA A 149 1.16 -6.73 0.29
C ALA A 149 0.01 -7.75 0.22
N VAL A 150 -1.21 -7.30 -0.07
CA VAL A 150 -2.41 -8.16 -0.05
C VAL A 150 -2.44 -9.18 -1.20
N ARG A 151 -1.75 -8.91 -2.32
CA ARG A 151 -1.56 -9.89 -3.41
C ARG A 151 -0.81 -11.16 -2.98
N ARG A 152 -0.14 -11.13 -1.82
CA ARG A 152 0.56 -12.29 -1.25
C ARG A 152 -0.31 -13.14 -0.33
N LEU A 153 -1.54 -12.69 -0.03
CA LEU A 153 -2.50 -13.45 0.75
C LEU A 153 -3.14 -14.55 -0.12
N PRO A 154 -3.72 -15.60 0.50
CA PRO A 154 -4.49 -16.60 -0.23
C PRO A 154 -5.64 -15.98 -1.04
N ALA A 155 -5.96 -16.55 -2.20
CA ALA A 155 -7.06 -16.06 -3.04
C ALA A 155 -8.44 -16.09 -2.34
N ARG A 156 -8.60 -16.95 -1.33
CA ARG A 156 -9.81 -17.05 -0.49
C ARG A 156 -9.57 -16.54 0.93
N PHE A 157 -8.73 -15.52 1.08
CA PHE A 157 -8.43 -14.91 2.38
C PHE A 157 -9.72 -14.51 3.11
N ASP A 158 -9.77 -14.80 4.41
CA ASP A 158 -10.93 -14.56 5.27
C ASP A 158 -10.46 -14.03 6.62
N GLY A 159 -10.89 -12.83 6.99
CA GLY A 159 -10.46 -12.07 8.15
C GLY A 159 -9.78 -10.75 7.80
N TRP A 160 -8.89 -10.27 8.66
CA TRP A 160 -8.38 -8.89 8.65
C TRP A 160 -6.90 -8.82 8.31
N TRP A 161 -6.54 -8.08 7.28
CA TRP A 161 -5.15 -7.71 7.02
C TRP A 161 -4.86 -6.33 7.59
N LEU A 162 -3.79 -6.21 8.37
CA LEU A 162 -3.38 -4.97 9.02
C LEU A 162 -1.94 -4.62 8.61
N GLY A 163 -1.79 -3.65 7.71
CA GLY A 163 -0.49 -3.08 7.34
C GLY A 163 -0.12 -1.92 8.25
N VAL A 164 1.06 -1.96 8.85
CA VAL A 164 1.53 -0.96 9.81
C VAL A 164 2.89 -0.44 9.34
N GLU A 165 2.98 0.86 9.03
CA GLU A 165 4.20 1.57 8.66
C GLU A 165 4.42 2.76 9.63
N PRO A 166 5.61 3.39 9.68
CA PRO A 166 5.86 4.46 10.64
C PRO A 166 4.88 5.63 10.43
N GLY A 167 4.02 5.85 11.42
CA GLY A 167 3.01 6.92 11.41
C GLY A 167 1.70 6.59 10.68
N TRP A 168 1.50 5.37 10.18
CA TRP A 168 0.26 5.02 9.46
C TRP A 168 -0.13 3.55 9.56
N ALA A 169 -1.43 3.29 9.70
CA ALA A 169 -2.03 1.96 9.65
C ALA A 169 -3.06 1.87 8.54
N THR A 170 -3.15 0.70 7.92
CA THR A 170 -4.20 0.35 6.95
C THR A 170 -4.79 -1.00 7.34
N LEU A 171 -6.10 -1.03 7.54
CA LEU A 171 -6.88 -2.21 7.89
C LEU A 171 -7.79 -2.56 6.73
N MET A 172 -7.75 -3.81 6.27
CA MET A 172 -8.61 -4.33 5.22
C MET A 172 -9.25 -5.63 5.69
N GLY A 173 -10.58 -5.68 5.70
CA GLY A 173 -11.35 -6.88 6.05
C GLY A 173 -11.85 -7.58 4.80
N ALA A 174 -11.70 -8.91 4.74
CA ALA A 174 -12.17 -9.72 3.61
C ALA A 174 -12.97 -10.94 4.07
N ARG A 175 -13.86 -11.40 3.19
CA ARG A 175 -14.52 -12.70 3.31
C ARG A 175 -14.41 -13.47 2.00
N GLY A 176 -13.77 -14.64 2.04
CA GLY A 176 -13.59 -15.50 0.88
C GLY A 176 -12.85 -14.82 -0.28
N GLY A 177 -11.91 -13.91 0.01
CA GLY A 177 -11.13 -13.15 -0.97
C GLY A 177 -11.76 -11.85 -1.46
N ILE A 178 -12.96 -11.50 -0.98
CA ILE A 178 -13.65 -10.25 -1.33
C ILE A 178 -13.45 -9.25 -0.20
N TRP A 179 -12.92 -8.07 -0.50
CA TRP A 179 -12.75 -6.98 0.46
C TRP A 179 -14.10 -6.35 0.80
N GLN A 180 -14.41 -6.25 2.09
CA GLN A 180 -15.69 -5.76 2.62
C GLN A 180 -15.53 -4.59 3.58
N HIS A 181 -14.32 -4.38 4.08
CA HIS A 181 -14.00 -3.26 4.97
C HIS A 181 -12.67 -2.67 4.59
N LEU A 182 -12.56 -1.35 4.67
CA LEU A 182 -11.32 -0.62 4.50
C LEU A 182 -11.30 0.55 5.47
N ALA A 183 -10.25 0.64 6.27
CA ALA A 183 -9.99 1.76 7.14
C ALA A 183 -8.49 2.08 7.13
N ALA A 184 -8.15 3.34 7.35
CA ALA A 184 -6.77 3.77 7.51
C ALA A 184 -6.73 4.94 8.49
N GLN A 185 -5.67 5.01 9.31
CA GLN A 185 -5.49 6.11 10.25
C GLN A 185 -4.01 6.39 10.52
N PRO A 186 -3.66 7.62 10.93
CA PRO A 186 -2.37 7.92 11.50
C PRO A 186 -2.09 7.03 12.72
N LEU A 187 -0.82 6.69 12.93
CA LEU A 187 -0.36 5.99 14.12
C LEU A 187 0.46 6.91 15.01
N ASP A 188 0.21 6.82 16.31
CA ASP A 188 0.99 7.47 17.36
C ASP A 188 2.05 6.52 17.93
N ALA A 189 2.78 6.99 18.96
CA ALA A 189 3.82 6.20 19.61
C ALA A 189 3.27 4.98 20.36
N ASP A 190 2.02 5.05 20.81
CA ASP A 190 1.33 4.03 21.60
C ASP A 190 0.52 3.06 20.73
N TRP A 191 0.77 3.04 19.41
CA TRP A 191 0.02 2.22 18.46
C TRP A 191 -0.14 0.75 18.87
N ARG A 192 0.81 0.17 19.61
CA ARG A 192 0.75 -1.23 20.04
C ARG A 192 -0.41 -1.50 21.00
N THR A 193 -0.77 -0.52 21.83
CA THR A 193 -1.88 -0.64 22.77
C THR A 193 -3.21 -0.22 22.13
N SER A 194 -3.19 0.76 21.21
CA SER A 194 -4.42 1.26 20.57
C SER A 194 -4.88 0.46 19.35
N LEU A 195 -3.98 -0.23 18.63
CA LEU A 195 -4.33 -1.02 17.44
C LEU A 195 -5.40 -2.09 17.72
N PRO A 196 -5.33 -2.89 18.79
CA PRO A 196 -6.32 -3.92 19.02
C PRO A 196 -7.73 -3.38 19.28
N GLU A 197 -7.85 -2.26 20.00
CA GLU A 197 -9.13 -1.57 20.21
C GLU A 197 -9.67 -0.99 18.90
N TRP A 198 -8.79 -0.41 18.07
CA TRP A 198 -9.17 0.08 16.76
C TRP A 198 -9.73 -1.04 15.86
N VAL A 199 -9.04 -2.18 15.77
CA VAL A 199 -9.51 -3.32 14.96
C VAL A 199 -10.86 -3.84 15.46
N ALA A 200 -11.05 -3.92 16.78
CA ALA A 200 -12.34 -4.32 17.35
C ALA A 200 -13.47 -3.35 16.96
N ARG A 201 -13.23 -2.04 17.06
CA ARG A 201 -14.19 -1.00 16.65
C ARG A 201 -14.53 -1.10 15.16
N GLU A 202 -13.52 -1.25 14.30
CA GLU A 202 -13.74 -1.37 12.84
C GLU A 202 -14.53 -2.63 12.48
N ALA A 203 -14.34 -3.72 13.22
CA ALA A 203 -15.10 -4.94 13.03
C ALA A 203 -16.58 -4.81 13.40
N GLU A 204 -16.92 -3.95 14.37
CA GLU A 204 -18.31 -3.59 14.69
C GLU A 204 -18.94 -2.69 13.63
N CYS A 205 -18.14 -1.85 12.96
CA CYS A 205 -18.59 -0.99 11.86
C CYS A 205 -18.74 -1.76 10.53
N ALA A 206 -18.17 -2.95 10.39
CA ALA A 206 -18.24 -3.73 9.17
C ALA A 206 -19.69 -4.11 8.83
N ALA A 207 -20.08 -3.89 7.58
CA ALA A 207 -21.45 -4.15 7.11
C ALA A 207 -21.87 -5.63 7.24
N ALA A 208 -20.90 -6.55 7.30
CA ALA A 208 -21.13 -7.95 7.58
C ALA A 208 -20.02 -8.51 8.49
N PRO A 209 -20.31 -9.57 9.28
CA PRO A 209 -19.30 -10.20 10.11
C PRO A 209 -18.14 -10.76 9.28
N ILE A 210 -16.92 -10.44 9.72
CA ILE A 210 -15.64 -10.92 9.19
C ILE A 210 -14.96 -11.75 10.29
N ALA A 211 -14.26 -12.82 9.91
CA ALA A 211 -13.57 -13.68 10.87
C ALA A 211 -12.62 -12.88 11.78
N ARG A 212 -12.60 -13.17 13.08
CA ARG A 212 -11.77 -12.50 14.09
C ARG A 212 -10.29 -12.95 14.07
N GLN A 213 -9.76 -13.11 12.88
CA GLN A 213 -8.35 -13.40 12.62
C GLN A 213 -7.70 -12.16 12.02
N VAL A 214 -6.58 -11.73 12.58
CA VAL A 214 -5.84 -10.53 12.17
C VAL A 214 -4.45 -10.95 11.75
N TRP A 215 -4.07 -10.61 10.53
CA TRP A 215 -2.72 -10.79 10.01
C TRP A 215 -2.04 -9.44 9.91
N LEU A 216 -1.20 -9.15 10.90
CA LEU A 216 -0.42 -7.93 10.96
C LEU A 216 0.83 -8.06 10.10
N ARG A 217 1.05 -7.08 9.23
CA ARG A 217 2.30 -6.90 8.48
C ARG A 217 2.94 -5.58 8.88
N PRO A 218 4.07 -5.60 9.58
CA PRO A 218 4.82 -4.38 9.84
C PRO A 218 5.78 -4.08 8.68
N PHE A 219 5.99 -2.79 8.45
CA PHE A 219 6.90 -2.25 7.46
C PHE A 219 7.79 -1.22 8.16
N GLY A 220 9.07 -1.51 8.33
CA GLY A 220 10.02 -0.51 8.85
C GLY A 220 9.88 -0.17 10.33
N LEU A 221 9.13 -0.95 11.10
CA LEU A 221 8.88 -0.73 12.54
C LEU A 221 9.86 -1.49 13.46
N GLY A 222 10.89 -2.11 12.88
CA GLY A 222 11.80 -3.00 13.61
C GLY A 222 11.06 -4.22 14.18
N ALA A 223 11.56 -4.74 15.30
CA ALA A 223 10.92 -5.87 15.99
C ALA A 223 9.55 -5.46 16.55
N VAL A 224 8.49 -6.03 15.99
CA VAL A 224 7.15 -5.96 16.58
C VAL A 224 7.08 -7.02 17.68
N GLY A 225 7.25 -6.57 18.92
CA GLY A 225 7.01 -7.42 20.10
C GLY A 225 5.56 -7.93 20.15
N ASN A 226 5.22 -8.64 21.22
CA ASN A 226 3.88 -9.19 21.38
C ASN A 226 2.83 -8.06 21.46
N LEU A 227 1.75 -8.22 20.70
CA LEU A 227 0.54 -7.41 20.85
C LEU A 227 -0.41 -8.10 21.81
N THR A 228 -0.92 -7.36 22.78
CA THR A 228 -1.96 -7.83 23.69
C THR A 228 -3.32 -7.56 23.05
N PRO A 229 -4.15 -8.57 22.73
CA PRO A 229 -5.47 -8.33 22.16
C PRO A 229 -6.36 -7.50 23.10
N ALA A 230 -7.16 -6.59 22.55
CA ALA A 230 -8.08 -5.75 23.33
C ALA A 230 -9.29 -6.52 23.88
N ALA A 231 -9.63 -7.67 23.27
CA ALA A 231 -10.81 -8.44 23.63
C ALA A 231 -10.60 -9.94 23.42
N ASP A 232 -11.32 -10.75 24.21
CA ASP A 232 -11.33 -12.20 24.10
C ASP A 232 -11.81 -12.66 22.72
N GLY A 233 -11.16 -13.70 22.18
CA GLY A 233 -11.56 -14.35 20.92
C GLY A 233 -10.95 -13.79 19.64
N TRP A 234 -10.08 -12.78 19.72
CA TRP A 234 -9.28 -12.33 18.58
C TRP A 234 -7.99 -13.15 18.44
N GLN A 235 -7.73 -13.65 17.23
CA GLN A 235 -6.49 -14.35 16.90
C GLN A 235 -5.58 -13.43 16.09
N TRP A 236 -4.39 -13.14 16.62
CA TRP A 236 -3.42 -12.26 15.98
C TRP A 236 -2.23 -13.05 15.45
N HIS A 237 -1.89 -12.81 14.20
CA HIS A 237 -0.78 -13.42 13.48
C HIS A 237 0.13 -12.32 12.97
N ILE A 238 1.37 -12.28 13.45
CA ILE A 238 2.39 -11.39 12.89
C ILE A 238 2.98 -12.11 11.67
N LEU A 239 2.77 -11.53 10.51
CA LEU A 239 3.34 -12.05 9.27
C LEU A 239 4.87 -11.83 9.26
N PRO A 240 5.63 -12.70 8.56
CA PRO A 240 7.07 -12.58 8.48
C PRO A 240 7.50 -11.19 8.01
N HIS A 241 8.47 -10.58 8.69
CA HIS A 241 9.03 -9.29 8.30
C HIS A 241 10.51 -9.27 8.63
N ASP A 242 11.25 -8.44 7.92
CA ASP A 242 12.64 -8.17 8.26
C ASP A 242 12.68 -7.11 9.36
N ALA A 243 12.93 -7.53 10.60
CA ALA A 243 13.07 -6.62 11.75
C ALA A 243 14.31 -5.71 11.66
N ARG A 244 15.22 -5.95 10.71
CA ARG A 244 16.37 -5.08 10.42
C ARG A 244 16.08 -4.09 9.31
N ALA A 245 15.02 -4.31 8.53
CA ALA A 245 14.62 -3.36 7.52
C ALA A 245 13.89 -2.19 8.20
N HIS A 246 14.38 -1.00 7.94
CA HIS A 246 13.84 0.26 8.45
C HIS A 246 13.57 1.19 7.29
N SER A 247 12.85 2.28 7.53
CA SER A 247 12.79 3.37 6.54
C SER A 247 12.19 2.92 5.19
N ALA A 248 12.40 3.66 4.11
CA ALA A 248 11.89 3.32 2.78
C ALA A 248 12.33 1.90 2.30
N THR A 249 13.48 1.40 2.77
CA THR A 249 13.98 0.08 2.36
C THR A 249 13.06 -1.06 2.79
N ALA A 250 12.33 -0.91 3.90
CA ALA A 250 11.42 -1.95 4.38
C ALA A 250 10.23 -2.21 3.44
N LEU A 251 9.87 -1.25 2.59
CA LEU A 251 8.81 -1.42 1.60
C LEU A 251 9.28 -2.27 0.41
N LEU A 252 10.60 -2.38 0.18
CA LEU A 252 11.20 -3.13 -0.92
C LEU A 252 11.24 -4.64 -0.61
N TYR A 253 11.55 -5.00 0.63
CA TYR A 253 11.72 -6.37 1.09
C TYR A 253 10.43 -7.03 1.55
N LEU A 254 9.52 -7.29 0.61
CA LEU A 254 8.39 -8.18 0.85
C LEU A 254 8.77 -9.62 0.46
N ASN A 255 9.55 -10.27 1.31
CA ASN A 255 10.00 -11.64 1.05
C ASN A 255 8.88 -12.66 1.39
N HIS A 256 8.58 -13.53 0.41
CA HIS A 256 7.67 -14.68 0.45
C HIS A 256 6.15 -14.42 0.44
N LYS A 257 5.40 -15.31 -0.24
CA LYS A 257 3.95 -15.43 -0.08
C LYS A 257 3.65 -15.71 1.40
N ALA A 258 2.60 -15.10 1.93
CA ALA A 258 2.17 -15.43 3.29
C ALA A 258 1.66 -16.88 3.26
N GLN A 259 2.32 -17.78 3.98
CA GLN A 259 1.72 -19.07 4.32
C GLN A 259 0.70 -18.76 5.41
N ILE A 260 -0.55 -18.57 4.98
CA ILE A 260 -1.74 -18.37 5.82
C ILE A 260 -2.63 -19.58 5.60
#